data_AF-A0AAW8KSS4-F1
#
_entry.id   AF-A0AAW8KSS4-F1
#
_cell.length_a   1.000
_cell.length_b   1.000
_cell.length_c   1.000
_cell.angle_alpha   90.00
_cell.angle_beta   90.00
_cell.angle_gamma   90.00
#
_symmetry.space_group_name_H-M   'P 1'
#
loop_
_entity.id
_entity.type
_entity.pdbx_description
1 polymer ?
#
loop_
_entity_poly.entity_id
_entity_poly.type
_entity_poly.pdbx_seq_one_letter_code
_entity_poly.pdbx_strand_id
1 'polypeptide(L)'
;RMLFKMAQEGRAPKWFGKLDGRGVPMNALYATTFIAAFCFLTTFIGEKQVFNWLLNMSGMCGFIVWLGIAISHYRFRKGYIAQGYKLEDLAYRAKFFPFAPWFAFILCSIIILGQNYQAIL
;
A
#
# COMPACT_ATOMS: atom_id res chain seq x y z
N ARG A 1 -10.55 -0.45 -7.27
CA ARG A 1 -10.63 1.01 -7.56
C ARG A 1 -9.23 1.65 -7.72
N MET A 2 -8.27 1.41 -6.82
CA MET A 2 -6.89 1.90 -6.99
C MET A 2 -6.25 1.45 -8.31
N LEU A 3 -6.38 0.16 -8.67
CA LEU A 3 -5.86 -0.39 -9.93
C LEU A 3 -6.41 0.32 -11.18
N PHE A 4 -7.69 0.71 -11.15
CA PHE A 4 -8.32 1.48 -12.22
C PHE A 4 -7.72 2.89 -12.34
N LYS A 5 -7.51 3.58 -11.22
CA LYS A 5 -6.87 4.91 -11.22
C LYS A 5 -5.42 4.85 -11.70
N MET A 6 -4.66 3.85 -11.25
CA MET A 6 -3.30 3.62 -11.76
C MET A 6 -3.29 3.37 -13.27
N ALA A 7 -4.29 2.69 -13.82
CA ALA A 7 -4.40 2.47 -15.26
C ALA A 7 -4.77 3.75 -16.03
N GLN A 8 -5.59 4.63 -15.45
CA GLN A 8 -5.85 5.96 -16.01
C GLN A 8 -4.59 6.85 -16.02
N GLU A 9 -3.77 6.77 -14.96
CA GLU A 9 -2.51 7.51 -14.84
C GLU A 9 -1.36 6.90 -15.66
N GLY A 10 -1.61 5.84 -16.44
CA GLY A 10 -0.61 5.15 -17.24
C GLY A 10 0.41 4.31 -16.45
N ARG A 11 0.22 4.16 -15.13
CA ARG A 11 1.08 3.35 -14.24
C ARG A 11 0.71 1.86 -14.21
N ALA A 12 -0.48 1.51 -14.69
CA ALA A 12 -0.91 0.13 -14.92
C ALA A 12 -1.38 0.00 -16.39
N PRO A 13 -1.41 -1.22 -16.95
CA PRO A 13 -1.73 -1.33 -18.36
C PRO A 13 -3.18 -0.89 -18.65
N LYS A 14 -3.40 -0.34 -19.85
CA LYS A 14 -4.60 0.43 -20.20
C LYS A 14 -5.91 -0.37 -20.16
N TRP A 15 -5.83 -1.69 -20.33
CA TRP A 15 -6.95 -2.63 -20.20
C TRP A 15 -7.67 -2.58 -18.83
N PHE A 16 -6.98 -2.25 -17.72
CA PHE A 16 -7.60 -2.12 -16.39
C PHE A 16 -8.32 -0.77 -16.20
N GLY A 17 -8.11 0.17 -17.12
CA GLY A 17 -8.75 1.48 -17.16
C GLY A 17 -10.06 1.48 -17.97
N LYS A 18 -10.47 0.36 -18.57
CA LYS A 18 -11.75 0.28 -19.29
C LYS A 18 -12.91 0.17 -18.29
N LEU A 19 -13.89 1.05 -18.45
CA LEU A 19 -15.16 1.02 -17.72
C LEU A 19 -16.22 0.34 -18.58
N ASP A 20 -17.11 -0.41 -17.94
CA ASP A 20 -18.34 -0.90 -18.54
C ASP A 20 -19.42 0.21 -18.59
N GLY A 21 -20.53 0.00 -19.30
CA GLY A 21 -21.63 0.96 -19.46
C GLY A 21 -22.29 1.42 -18.14
N ARG A 22 -22.04 0.69 -17.04
CA ARG A 22 -22.47 1.03 -15.67
C ARG A 22 -21.44 1.84 -14.88
N GLY A 23 -20.32 2.24 -15.50
CA GLY A 23 -19.23 2.97 -14.84
C GLY A 23 -18.35 2.10 -13.93
N VAL A 24 -18.37 0.77 -14.10
CA VAL A 24 -17.62 -0.18 -13.27
C VAL A 24 -16.39 -0.69 -14.03
N PRO A 25 -15.19 -0.67 -13.43
CA PRO A 25 -13.97 -1.22 -14.05
C PRO A 25 -13.96 -2.76 -13.96
N MET A 26 -14.71 -3.41 -14.83
CA MET A 26 -14.96 -4.86 -14.78
C MET A 26 -13.67 -5.70 -14.90
N ASN A 27 -12.73 -5.27 -15.75
CA ASN A 27 -11.44 -5.96 -15.91
C ASN A 27 -10.62 -5.97 -14.62
N ALA A 28 -10.63 -4.87 -13.87
CA ALA A 28 -9.96 -4.79 -12.58
C ALA A 28 -10.69 -5.66 -11.53
N LEU A 29 -12.02 -5.72 -11.60
CA LEU A 29 -12.83 -6.57 -10.73
C LEU A 29 -12.49 -8.05 -10.95
N TYR A 30 -12.56 -8.54 -12.19
CA TYR A 30 -12.23 -9.92 -12.53
C TYR A 30 -10.83 -10.32 -12.08
N ALA A 31 -9.83 -9.45 -12.28
CA ALA A 31 -8.48 -9.73 -11.81
C ALA A 31 -8.41 -9.90 -10.28
N THR A 32 -9.05 -9.00 -9.52
CA THR A 32 -9.07 -9.12 -8.05
C THR A 32 -9.86 -10.33 -7.56
N THR A 33 -10.97 -10.67 -8.22
CA THR A 33 -11.78 -11.85 -7.90
C THR A 33 -11.03 -13.13 -8.21
N PHE A 34 -10.29 -13.19 -9.31
CA PHE A 34 -9.47 -14.34 -9.67
C PHE A 34 -8.38 -14.60 -8.62
N ILE A 35 -7.68 -13.57 -8.17
CA ILE A 35 -6.69 -13.67 -7.10
C ILE A 35 -7.33 -14.16 -5.79
N ALA A 36 -8.51 -13.62 -5.43
CA ALA A 36 -9.25 -14.04 -4.25
C ALA A 36 -9.70 -15.51 -4.33
N ALA A 37 -10.17 -15.95 -5.50
CA ALA A 37 -10.56 -17.34 -5.74
C ALA A 37 -9.35 -18.29 -5.64
N PHE A 38 -8.20 -17.87 -6.17
CA PHE A 38 -6.96 -18.64 -6.07
C PHE A 38 -6.49 -18.76 -4.61
N CYS A 39 -6.60 -17.68 -3.84
CA CYS A 39 -6.37 -17.67 -2.41
C CYS A 39 -7.31 -18.66 -1.67
N PHE A 40 -8.58 -18.72 -2.05
CA PHE A 40 -9.53 -19.68 -1.46
C PHE A 40 -9.17 -21.14 -1.76
N LEU A 41 -8.64 -21.45 -2.95
CA LEU A 41 -8.21 -22.80 -3.29
C LEU A 41 -7.05 -23.31 -2.42
N THR A 42 -6.20 -22.41 -1.91
CA THR A 42 -5.08 -22.81 -1.04
C THR A 42 -5.54 -23.37 0.32
N THR A 43 -6.78 -23.08 0.74
CA THR A 43 -7.41 -23.63 1.95
C THR A 43 -7.48 -25.16 1.95
N PHE A 44 -7.61 -25.80 0.78
CA PHE A 44 -7.70 -27.27 0.66
C PHE A 44 -6.40 -28.02 1.00
N ILE A 45 -5.25 -27.32 1.03
CA ILE A 45 -3.92 -27.92 1.21
C ILE A 45 -3.47 -27.87 2.69
N GLY A 46 -4.11 -27.05 3.52
CA GLY A 46 -3.77 -26.91 4.93
C GLY A 46 -4.21 -25.57 5.50
N GLU A 47 -5.46 -25.50 5.98
CA GLU A 47 -6.14 -24.30 6.46
C GLU A 47 -5.26 -23.40 7.35
N LYS A 48 -4.66 -23.97 8.40
CA LYS A 48 -3.91 -23.18 9.39
C LYS A 48 -2.61 -22.60 8.85
N GLN A 49 -1.87 -23.35 8.04
CA GLN A 49 -0.57 -22.91 7.54
C GLN A 49 -0.73 -21.82 6.48
N VAL A 50 -1.67 -22.02 5.57
CA VAL A 50 -1.97 -21.05 4.50
C VAL A 50 -2.56 -19.77 5.08
N PHE A 51 -3.48 -19.87 6.04
CA PHE A 51 -4.02 -18.70 6.72
C PHE A 51 -2.93 -17.88 7.42
N ASN A 52 -2.02 -18.52 8.16
CA ASN A 52 -0.90 -17.83 8.79
C ASN A 52 0.04 -17.18 7.77
N TRP A 53 0.30 -17.84 6.64
CA TRP A 53 1.13 -17.29 5.57
C TRP A 53 0.50 -16.04 4.94
N LEU A 54 -0.80 -16.10 4.62
CA LEU A 54 -1.57 -14.98 4.06
C LEU A 54 -1.67 -13.82 5.05
N LEU A 55 -1.90 -14.10 6.33
CA LEU A 55 -1.92 -13.09 7.40
C LEU A 55 -0.58 -12.38 7.51
N ASN A 56 0.53 -13.12 7.57
CA ASN A 56 1.86 -12.55 7.65
C ASN A 56 2.20 -11.72 6.40
N MET A 57 1.92 -12.24 5.21
CA MET A 57 2.16 -11.53 3.95
C MET A 57 1.31 -10.25 3.85
N SER A 58 0.03 -10.32 4.20
CA SER A 58 -0.86 -9.15 4.21
C SER A 58 -0.39 -8.11 5.22
N GLY A 59 0.03 -8.53 6.41
CA GLY A 59 0.61 -7.65 7.43
C GLY A 59 1.87 -6.95 6.91
N MET A 60 2.80 -7.70 6.33
CA MET A 60 4.04 -7.17 5.75
C MET A 60 3.75 -6.15 4.64
N CYS A 61 2.84 -6.47 3.71
CA CYS A 61 2.41 -5.53 2.67
C CYS A 61 1.85 -4.23 3.26
N GLY A 62 1.05 -4.32 4.32
CA GLY A 62 0.51 -3.16 5.04
C GLY A 62 1.61 -2.26 5.61
N PHE A 63 2.60 -2.84 6.30
CA PHE A 63 3.71 -2.07 6.87
C PHE A 63 4.60 -1.44 5.80
N ILE A 64 4.83 -2.12 4.67
CA ILE A 64 5.56 -1.54 3.53
C ILE A 64 4.83 -0.32 2.97
N VAL A 65 3.50 -0.40 2.83
CA VAL A 65 2.68 0.73 2.37
C VAL A 65 2.77 1.90 3.37
N TRP A 66 2.65 1.64 4.68
CA TRP A 66 2.79 2.69 5.70
C TRP A 66 4.18 3.33 5.73
N LEU A 67 5.23 2.53 5.56
CA LEU A 67 6.59 3.03 5.42
C LEU A 67 6.72 3.93 4.19
N GLY A 68 6.16 3.51 3.05
CA GLY A 68 6.10 4.31 1.83
C GLY A 68 5.34 5.63 2.02
N ILE A 69 4.23 5.63 2.76
CA ILE A 69 3.48 6.84 3.11
C ILE A 69 4.31 7.75 4.00
N ALA A 70 4.99 7.22 5.03
CA ALA A 70 5.84 8.01 5.93
C ALA A 70 6.99 8.70 5.16
N ILE A 71 7.68 7.97 4.28
CA ILE A 71 8.73 8.53 3.41
C ILE A 71 8.14 9.58 2.46
N SER A 72 7.01 9.28 1.83
CA SER A 72 6.35 10.20 0.88
C SER A 72 5.94 11.49 1.58
N HIS A 73 5.41 11.41 2.80
CA HIS A 73 5.04 12.58 3.59
C HIS A 73 6.26 13.41 3.99
N TYR A 74 7.37 12.76 4.36
CA TYR A 74 8.63 13.44 4.64
C TYR A 74 9.21 14.15 3.41
N ARG A 75 9.28 13.44 2.27
CA ARG A 75 9.79 13.97 1.01
C ARG A 75 8.89 15.05 0.41
N PHE A 76 7.58 14.91 0.54
CA PHE A 76 6.60 15.91 0.08
C PHE A 76 6.89 17.25 0.73
N ARG A 77 7.06 17.29 2.05
CA ARG A 77 7.35 18.56 2.76
C ARG A 77 8.68 19.17 2.32
N LYS A 78 9.74 18.35 2.16
CA LYS A 78 11.05 18.83 1.69
C LYS A 78 10.98 19.34 0.24
N GLY A 79 10.26 18.64 -0.63
CA GLY A 79 10.03 19.04 -2.03
C GLY A 79 9.17 20.30 -2.16
N TYR A 80 8.14 20.44 -1.32
CA TYR A 80 7.25 21.60 -1.30
C TYR A 80 8.00 22.89 -0.93
N ILE A 81 8.86 22.82 0.09
CA ILE A 81 9.73 23.94 0.47
C ILE A 81 10.78 24.22 -0.62
N ALA A 82 11.39 23.19 -1.20
CA ALA A 82 12.38 23.34 -2.27
C ALA A 82 11.81 23.94 -3.56
N GLN A 83 10.51 23.75 -3.81
CA GLN A 83 9.77 24.38 -4.91
C GLN A 83 9.35 25.84 -4.61
N GLY A 84 9.73 26.38 -3.45
CA GLY A 84 9.46 27.77 -3.06
C GLY A 84 8.09 28.01 -2.42
N TYR A 85 7.30 26.96 -2.17
CA TYR A 85 5.99 27.09 -1.54
C TYR A 85 6.09 27.21 -0.02
N LYS A 86 5.25 28.07 0.57
CA LYS A 86 5.19 28.25 2.03
C LYS A 86 4.28 27.19 2.63
N LEU A 87 4.72 26.58 3.72
CA LEU A 87 3.93 25.61 4.50
C LEU A 87 2.64 26.18 5.12
N GLU A 88 2.43 27.48 4.96
CA GLU A 88 1.25 28.25 5.40
C GLU A 88 0.12 28.18 4.38
N ASP A 89 0.45 27.92 3.10
CA ASP A 89 -0.53 27.80 2.01
C ASP A 89 -1.20 26.41 1.98
N LEU A 90 -0.76 25.49 2.84
CA LEU A 90 -1.32 24.15 2.95
C LEU A 90 -2.57 24.15 3.84
N ALA A 91 -3.72 23.75 3.26
CA ALA A 91 -4.99 23.60 3.97
C ALA A 91 -4.93 22.65 5.20
N TYR A 92 -3.94 21.75 5.24
CA TYR A 92 -3.69 20.87 6.37
C TYR A 92 -2.23 20.89 6.79
N ARG A 93 -1.98 21.27 8.05
CA ARG A 93 -0.64 21.29 8.66
C ARG A 93 -0.55 20.15 9.67
N ALA A 94 0.31 19.18 9.41
CA ALA A 94 0.59 18.10 10.37
C ALA A 94 1.20 18.70 11.65
N LYS A 95 0.41 18.77 12.73
CA LYS A 95 0.79 19.38 14.02
C LYS A 95 2.00 18.69 14.68
N PHE A 96 2.21 17.41 14.41
CA PHE A 96 3.30 16.59 14.96
C PHE A 96 4.45 16.30 13.98
N PHE A 97 4.57 17.09 12.91
CA PHE A 97 5.72 16.98 12.01
C PHE A 97 6.96 17.64 12.64
N PRO A 98 8.16 17.02 12.66
CA PRO A 98 8.59 15.80 11.96
C PRO A 98 8.57 14.50 12.79
N PHE A 99 8.09 14.54 14.03
CA PHE A 99 8.11 13.40 14.93
C PHE A 99 7.22 12.24 14.44
N ALA A 100 5.99 12.52 14.00
CA ALA A 100 5.06 11.48 13.58
C ALA A 100 5.55 10.64 12.37
N PRO A 101 6.11 11.24 11.29
CA PRO A 101 6.71 10.48 10.20
C PRO A 101 7.91 9.62 10.64
N TRP A 102 8.78 10.16 11.50
CA TRP A 102 9.95 9.43 12.01
C TRP A 102 9.56 8.27 12.91
N PHE A 103 8.58 8.48 13.80
CA PHE A 103 8.03 7.44 14.65
C PHE A 103 7.41 6.32 13.82
N ALA A 104 6.58 6.66 12.82
CA ALA A 104 5.99 5.68 11.91
C ALA A 104 7.06 4.92 11.11
N PHE A 105 8.10 5.61 10.64
CA PHE A 105 9.21 4.99 9.91
C PHE A 105 9.99 3.99 10.76
N ILE A 106 10.38 4.38 11.99
CA ILE A 106 11.11 3.51 12.92
C ILE A 106 10.25 2.30 13.29
N LEU A 107 8.98 2.53 13.65
CA LEU A 107 8.07 1.48 14.06
C LEU A 107 7.79 0.48 12.92
N CYS A 108 7.51 0.96 11.70
CA CYS A 108 7.31 0.07 10.55
C CYS A 108 8.60 -0.70 10.20
N SER A 109 9.77 -0.06 10.27
CA SER A 109 11.05 -0.73 10.00
C SER A 109 11.34 -1.84 11.01
N ILE A 110 11.10 -1.60 12.31
CA ILE A 110 11.27 -2.60 13.37
C ILE A 110 10.32 -3.78 13.13
N ILE A 111 9.05 -3.53 12.78
CA ILE A 111 8.08 -4.61 12.58
C ILE A 111 8.42 -5.43 11.32
N ILE A 112 8.84 -4.81 10.23
CA ILE A 112 9.24 -5.51 9.01
C ILE A 112 10.46 -6.42 9.26
N LEU A 113 11.46 -5.90 10.00
CA LEU A 113 12.64 -6.68 10.38
C LEU A 113 12.30 -7.79 11.39
N GLY A 114 11.40 -7.52 12.34
CA GLY A 114 10.96 -8.48 13.35
C GLY A 114 10.12 -9.63 12.77
N GLN A 115 9.29 -9.38 11.75
CA GLN A 115 8.46 -10.43 11.14
C GLN A 115 9.27 -11.53 10.42
N ASN A 116 10.49 -11.23 9.94
CA ASN A 116 11.35 -12.21 9.28
C ASN A 116 12.38 -12.86 10.23
N TYR A 117 12.26 -12.71 11.55
CA TYR A 117 13.24 -13.27 12.49
C TYR A 117 13.31 -14.82 12.45
N GLN A 118 12.23 -15.49 12.04
CA GLN A 118 12.21 -16.94 11.79
C GLN A 118 12.91 -17.37 10.49
N ALA A 119 13.24 -16.45 9.58
CA ALA A 119 14.00 -16.77 8.37
C ALA A 119 15.53 -16.70 8.59
N ILE A 120 15.96 -16.19 9.75
CA ILE A 120 17.37 -15.99 10.12
C ILE A 120 17.83 -17.04 11.16
N LEU A 121 16.89 -17.73 11.82
CA LEU A 121 17.12 -18.87 12.73
C LEU A 121 17.01 -20.20 11.99
#